data_AF-A0A5R2MWI4-F1
#
_entry.id   AF-A0A5R2MWI4-F1
#
_cell.length_a   1.000
_cell.length_b   1.000
_cell.length_c   1.000
_cell.angle_alpha   90.00
_cell.angle_beta   90.00
_cell.angle_gamma   90.00
#
_symmetry.space_group_name_H-M   'P 1'
#
loop_
_entity.id
_entity.type
_entity.pdbx_description
1 polymer ?
#
loop_
_entity_poly.entity_id
_entity_poly.type
_entity_poly.pdbx_seq_one_letter_code
_entity_poly.pdbx_strand_id
1 'polypeptide(L)'
;LWLAFFASFALKMPMWPVHTWLPDAHVEAPTAGSVILAAILLKMGGYGFLRFSLPMFPLASEMFAPLVFTLSVVAIIYTSLVALMQEDMKKLIAYSSVAHMGFVTMGIFAMN
;
A
#
# COMPACT_ATOMS: atom_id res chain seq x y z
N LEU A 1 3.03 12.29 -16.06
CA LEU A 1 1.73 12.46 -15.36
C LEU A 1 1.33 11.20 -14.57
N TRP A 2 1.32 10.02 -15.21
CA TRP A 2 1.03 8.74 -14.52
C TRP A 2 1.88 8.54 -13.26
N LEU A 3 3.21 8.69 -13.36
CA LEU A 3 4.12 8.55 -12.22
C LEU A 3 3.81 9.51 -11.05
N ALA A 4 3.26 10.69 -11.32
CA ALA A 4 2.89 11.64 -10.26
C ALA A 4 1.61 11.19 -9.53
N PHE A 5 0.60 10.71 -10.27
CA PHE A 5 -0.58 10.08 -9.67
C PHE A 5 -0.20 8.82 -8.90
N PHE A 6 0.64 7.99 -9.51
CA PHE A 6 1.16 6.78 -8.89
C PHE A 6 1.89 7.09 -7.58
N ALA A 7 2.83 8.05 -7.56
CA ALA A 7 3.57 8.41 -6.35
C ALA A 7 2.65 8.93 -5.23
N SER A 8 1.63 9.75 -5.56
CA SER A 8 0.66 10.25 -4.60
C SER A 8 -0.15 9.11 -3.97
N PHE A 9 -0.67 8.19 -4.80
CA PHE A 9 -1.45 7.06 -4.31
C PHE A 9 -0.58 6.01 -3.61
N ALA A 10 0.63 5.74 -4.09
CA ALA A 10 1.59 4.80 -3.49
C ALA A 10 2.17 5.28 -2.15
N LEU A 11 2.03 6.57 -1.82
CA LEU A 11 2.31 7.04 -0.46
C LEU A 11 1.14 6.72 0.48
N LYS A 12 -0.10 6.78 -0.02
CA LYS A 12 -1.31 6.53 0.75
C LYS A 12 -1.65 5.05 0.90
N MET A 13 -1.58 4.30 -0.19
CA MET A 13 -1.45 2.85 -0.25
C MET A 13 0.00 2.56 0.11
N PRO A 14 0.32 2.10 1.32
CA PRO A 14 1.67 2.08 1.90
C PRO A 14 2.59 1.13 1.12
N MET A 15 3.01 1.50 -0.08
CA MET A 15 3.85 0.67 -0.93
C MET A 15 5.30 0.77 -0.48
N TRP A 16 6.08 -0.26 -0.76
CA TRP A 16 7.53 -0.13 -0.64
C TRP A 16 8.05 0.88 -1.67
N PRO A 17 8.93 1.83 -1.31
CA PRO A 17 9.64 1.97 -0.02
C PRO A 17 8.99 2.92 0.99
N VAL A 18 7.88 3.59 0.67
CA VAL A 18 7.28 4.68 1.46
C VAL A 18 6.21 4.23 2.46
N HIS A 19 6.38 3.07 3.09
CA HIS A 19 5.39 2.45 3.99
C HIS A 19 5.65 2.68 5.48
N THR A 20 6.82 3.22 5.84
CA THR A 20 7.31 3.32 7.23
C THR A 20 6.49 4.25 8.12
N TRP A 21 5.77 5.20 7.54
CA TRP A 21 4.88 6.09 8.29
C TRP A 21 3.70 5.35 8.93
N LEU A 22 3.28 4.21 8.36
CA LEU A 22 2.08 3.50 8.80
C LEU A 22 2.27 2.83 10.18
N PRO A 23 3.35 2.07 10.44
CA PRO A 23 3.66 1.56 11.77
C PRO A 23 3.67 2.64 12.86
N ASP A 24 4.34 3.76 12.61
CA ASP A 24 4.46 4.84 13.59
C ASP A 24 3.08 5.49 13.86
N ALA A 25 2.29 5.73 12.80
CA ALA A 25 0.94 6.25 12.93
C ALA A 25 0.01 5.32 13.72
N HIS A 26 0.14 4.00 13.60
CA HIS A 26 -0.64 3.05 14.37
C HIS A 26 -0.28 3.05 15.86
N VAL A 27 1.01 3.16 16.19
CA VAL A 27 1.49 3.15 17.58
C VAL A 27 0.96 4.35 18.34
N GLU A 28 1.07 5.54 17.75
CA GLU A 28 0.69 6.81 18.37
C GLU A 28 -0.82 7.07 18.38
N ALA A 29 -1.58 6.47 17.45
CA ALA A 29 -3.01 6.68 17.38
C ALA A 29 -3.76 6.01 18.56
N PRO A 30 -4.83 6.65 19.08
CA PRO A 30 -5.78 5.99 19.96
C PRO A 30 -6.45 4.83 19.22
N THR A 31 -6.96 3.83 19.95
CA THR A 31 -7.50 2.58 19.37
C THR A 31 -8.53 2.83 18.27
N ALA A 32 -9.47 3.76 18.49
CA ALA A 32 -10.46 4.13 17.48
C ALA A 32 -9.83 4.78 16.23
N GLY A 33 -8.80 5.60 16.41
CA GLY A 33 -8.05 6.22 15.30
C GLY A 33 -7.31 5.16 14.46
N SER A 34 -6.69 4.19 15.12
CA SER A 34 -6.03 3.05 14.46
C SER A 34 -7.01 2.23 13.60
N VAL A 35 -8.24 2.02 14.08
CA VAL A 35 -9.29 1.31 13.32
C VAL A 35 -9.67 2.09 12.05
N ILE A 36 -9.91 3.39 12.16
CA ILE A 36 -10.26 4.24 11.00
C ILE A 36 -9.11 4.32 10.00
N LEU A 37 -7.87 4.43 10.49
CA LEU A 37 -6.66 4.43 9.68
C LEU A 37 -6.55 3.15 8.84
N ALA A 38 -6.70 1.99 9.48
CA ALA A 38 -6.68 0.71 8.79
C ALA A 38 -7.87 0.53 7.85
N ALA A 39 -9.08 0.86 8.28
CA ALA A 39 -10.31 0.53 7.55
C ALA A 39 -10.55 1.43 6.33
N ILE A 40 -10.25 2.72 6.43
CA ILE A 40 -10.64 3.72 5.42
C ILE A 40 -9.42 4.31 4.73
N LEU A 41 -8.47 4.86 5.49
CA LEU A 41 -7.39 5.66 4.91
C LEU A 41 -6.52 4.86 3.94
N LEU A 42 -6.24 3.59 4.25
CA LEU A 42 -5.53 2.67 3.35
C LEU A 42 -6.32 2.35 2.07
N LYS A 43 -7.65 2.28 2.16
CA LYS A 43 -8.53 1.91 1.03
C LYS A 43 -8.67 3.05 0.03
N MET A 44 -8.56 4.30 0.50
CA MET A 44 -8.60 5.49 -0.36
C MET A 44 -7.46 5.51 -1.39
N GLY A 45 -6.27 4.98 -1.07
CA GLY A 45 -5.18 4.86 -2.05
C GLY A 45 -5.52 3.87 -3.18
N GLY A 46 -6.10 2.72 -2.83
CA GLY A 46 -6.56 1.73 -3.80
C GLY A 46 -7.69 2.24 -4.69
N TYR A 47 -8.64 2.95 -4.08
CA TYR A 47 -9.70 3.64 -4.80
C TYR A 47 -9.12 4.67 -5.80
N GLY A 48 -8.06 5.39 -5.42
CA GLY A 48 -7.35 6.31 -6.30
C GLY A 48 -6.79 5.64 -7.55
N PHE A 49 -6.17 4.47 -7.41
CA PHE A 49 -5.69 3.68 -8.54
C PHE A 49 -6.83 3.25 -9.46
N LEU A 50 -7.92 2.70 -8.90
CA LEU A 50 -9.08 2.23 -9.65
C LEU A 50 -9.82 3.35 -10.37
N ARG A 51 -9.98 4.52 -9.74
CA ARG A 51 -10.79 5.61 -10.29
C ARG A 51 -10.03 6.51 -11.24
N PHE A 52 -8.75 6.79 -10.94
CA PHE A 52 -7.97 7.78 -11.68
C PHE A 52 -6.83 7.14 -12.47
N SER A 53 -6.02 6.29 -11.85
CA SER A 53 -4.81 5.77 -12.53
C SER A 53 -5.15 4.88 -13.73
N LEU A 54 -5.97 3.84 -13.51
CA LEU A 54 -6.31 2.87 -14.56
C LEU A 54 -7.16 3.49 -15.69
N PRO A 55 -8.26 4.23 -15.42
CA PRO A 55 -9.14 4.71 -16.48
C PRO A 55 -8.57 5.91 -17.23
N MET A 56 -7.81 6.79 -16.57
CA MET A 56 -7.24 7.98 -17.23
C MET A 56 -5.98 7.64 -18.04
N PHE A 57 -5.26 6.58 -17.67
CA PHE A 57 -3.97 6.23 -18.27
C PHE A 57 -3.84 4.71 -18.50
N PRO A 58 -4.69 4.10 -19.33
CA PRO A 58 -4.71 2.65 -19.54
C PRO A 58 -3.37 2.12 -20.10
N LEU A 59 -2.88 2.72 -21.19
CA LEU A 59 -1.63 2.31 -21.84
C LEU A 59 -0.41 2.45 -20.91
N ALA A 60 -0.31 3.55 -20.16
CA ALA A 60 0.79 3.74 -19.23
C ALA A 60 0.71 2.77 -18.04
N SER A 61 -0.51 2.46 -17.58
CA SER A 61 -0.71 1.49 -16.50
C SER A 61 -0.27 0.08 -16.92
N GLU A 62 -0.49 -0.31 -18.18
CA GLU A 62 -0.01 -1.58 -18.73
C GLU A 62 1.53 -1.58 -18.85
N MET A 63 2.11 -0.51 -19.40
CA MET A 63 3.57 -0.36 -19.52
C MET A 63 4.29 -0.41 -18.17
N PHE A 64 3.71 0.19 -17.13
CA PHE A 64 4.29 0.24 -15.79
C PHE A 64 3.81 -0.90 -14.87
N ALA A 65 2.97 -1.83 -15.33
CA ALA A 65 2.54 -2.98 -14.53
C ALA A 65 3.72 -3.79 -13.95
N PRO A 66 4.82 -4.06 -14.69
CA PRO A 66 5.98 -4.74 -14.13
C PRO A 66 6.61 -3.97 -12.96
N LEU A 67 6.68 -2.63 -13.04
CA LEU A 67 7.17 -1.80 -11.94
C LEU A 67 6.28 -1.98 -10.71
N VAL A 68 4.95 -1.87 -10.86
CA VAL A 68 4.02 -2.06 -9.74
C VAL A 68 4.18 -3.44 -9.12
N PHE A 69 4.25 -4.50 -9.94
CA PHE A 69 4.43 -5.86 -9.46
C PHE A 69 5.73 -6.04 -8.68
N THR A 70 6.85 -5.51 -9.18
CA THR A 70 8.13 -5.58 -8.44
C THR A 70 8.02 -4.91 -7.06
N LEU A 71 7.43 -3.71 -6.99
CA LEU A 71 7.24 -2.99 -5.73
C LEU A 71 6.30 -3.75 -4.78
N SER A 72 5.22 -4.33 -5.29
CA SER A 72 4.26 -5.12 -4.51
C SER A 72 4.88 -6.40 -3.96
N VAL A 73 5.67 -7.13 -4.77
CA VAL A 73 6.38 -8.34 -4.32
C VAL A 73 7.40 -7.99 -3.24
N VAL A 74 8.18 -6.92 -3.45
CA VAL A 74 9.14 -6.46 -2.44
C VAL A 74 8.41 -6.08 -1.16
N ALA A 75 7.29 -5.35 -1.23
CA ALA A 75 6.49 -5.01 -0.06
C ALA A 75 6.02 -6.27 0.68
N ILE A 76 5.41 -7.24 -0.01
CA ILE A 76 4.92 -8.48 0.59
C ILE A 76 6.04 -9.20 1.34
N ILE A 77 7.18 -9.43 0.71
CA ILE A 77 8.28 -10.21 1.33
C ILE A 77 8.93 -9.39 2.45
N TYR A 78 9.33 -8.15 2.18
CA TYR A 78 10.07 -7.32 3.12
C TYR A 78 9.26 -7.04 4.39
N THR A 79 8.01 -6.56 4.27
CA THR A 79 7.24 -6.20 5.46
C THR A 79 6.77 -7.42 6.25
N SER A 80 6.61 -8.57 5.59
CA SER A 80 6.35 -9.83 6.30
C SER A 80 7.55 -10.25 7.15
N LEU A 81 8.77 -10.14 6.62
CA LEU A 81 9.99 -10.42 7.39
C LEU A 81 10.18 -9.43 8.54
N VAL A 82 9.92 -8.14 8.31
CA VAL A 82 9.99 -7.11 9.35
C VAL A 82 8.94 -7.33 10.44
N ALA A 83 7.71 -7.75 10.06
CA ALA A 83 6.63 -8.06 11.00
C ALA A 83 7.00 -9.18 11.98
N LEU A 84 7.74 -10.20 11.53
CA LEU A 84 8.21 -11.30 12.38
C LEU A 84 9.18 -10.85 13.49
N MET A 85 9.89 -9.76 13.27
CA MET A 85 10.86 -9.20 14.22
C MET A 85 10.25 -8.11 15.13
N GLN A 86 8.96 -7.80 15.00
CA GLN A 86 8.32 -6.77 15.84
C GLN A 86 7.90 -7.34 17.19
N GLU A 87 8.32 -6.68 18.27
CA GLU A 87 7.85 -6.97 19.64
C GLU A 87 6.54 -6.24 19.98
N ASP A 88 6.27 -5.09 19.32
CA ASP A 88 5.06 -4.30 19.53
C ASP A 88 3.90 -4.82 18.66
N MET A 89 2.77 -5.15 19.31
CA MET A 89 1.58 -5.70 18.65
C MET A 89 0.97 -4.75 17.62
N LYS A 90 0.94 -3.43 17.88
CA LYS A 90 0.41 -2.45 16.92
C LYS A 90 1.30 -2.34 15.69
N LYS A 91 2.63 -2.37 15.87
CA LYS A 91 3.58 -2.40 14.73
C LYS A 91 3.43 -3.68 13.93
N LEU A 92 3.29 -4.83 14.59
CA LEU A 92 3.07 -6.12 13.92
C LEU A 92 1.82 -6.06 13.02
N ILE A 93 0.70 -5.55 13.54
CA ILE A 93 -0.55 -5.39 12.77
C ILE A 93 -0.39 -4.37 11.63
N ALA A 94 0.37 -3.30 11.84
CA ALA A 94 0.62 -2.31 10.79
C ALA A 94 1.45 -2.91 9.63
N TYR A 95 2.56 -3.61 9.93
CA TYR A 95 3.40 -4.23 8.89
C TYR A 95 2.70 -5.37 8.16
N SER A 96 1.88 -6.18 8.84
CA SER A 96 1.06 -7.19 8.18
C SER A 96 0.02 -6.54 7.26
N SER A 97 -0.57 -5.40 7.67
CA SER A 97 -1.48 -4.62 6.82
C SER A 97 -0.77 -4.13 5.55
N VAL A 98 0.49 -3.67 5.64
CA VAL A 98 1.29 -3.31 4.45
C VAL A 98 1.43 -4.50 3.50
N ALA A 99 1.77 -5.69 4.01
CA ALA A 99 1.89 -6.89 3.19
C ALA A 99 0.58 -7.21 2.46
N HIS A 100 -0.56 -7.13 3.17
CA HIS A 100 -1.89 -7.31 2.59
C HIS A 100 -2.20 -6.28 1.48
N MET A 101 -1.86 -5.00 1.67
CA MET A 101 -2.05 -3.99 0.62
C MET A 101 -1.14 -4.24 -0.60
N GLY A 102 0.01 -4.90 -0.42
CA GLY A 102 0.85 -5.39 -1.51
C GLY A 102 0.12 -6.38 -2.44
N PHE A 103 -0.66 -7.30 -1.88
CA PHE A 103 -1.52 -8.19 -2.68
C PHE A 103 -2.63 -7.42 -3.41
N VAL A 104 -3.26 -6.45 -2.73
CA VAL A 104 -4.33 -5.62 -3.31
C VAL A 104 -3.82 -4.81 -4.51
N THR A 105 -2.65 -4.16 -4.38
CA THR A 105 -2.04 -3.41 -5.49
C THR A 105 -1.72 -4.29 -6.69
N MET A 106 -1.17 -5.48 -6.46
CA MET A 106 -0.92 -6.45 -7.52
C MET A 106 -2.20 -6.89 -8.22
N GLY A 107 -3.26 -7.19 -7.46
CA GLY A 107 -4.57 -7.55 -8.02
C GLY A 107 -5.20 -6.43 -8.85
N ILE A 108 -5.07 -5.16 -8.43
CA ILE A 108 -5.59 -4.00 -9.18
C ILE A 108 -4.89 -3.87 -10.54
N PHE A 109 -3.57 -4.08 -10.59
CA PHE A 109 -2.77 -3.93 -11.81
C PHE A 109 -2.67 -5.22 -12.64
N ALA A 110 -3.30 -6.32 -12.22
CA ALA A 110 -3.41 -7.54 -13.00
C ALA A 110 -4.29 -7.39 -14.25
N MET A 111 -5.21 -6.40 -14.27
CA MET A 111 -6.07 -6.05 -15.42
C MET A 111 -6.72 -7.26 -16.11
N ASN A 112 -7.12 -8.25 -15.33
CA ASN A 112 -7.70 -9.52 -15.80
C ASN A 112 -9.23 -9.46 -15.87
#